data_AF-A0A1G3XS17-F1
#
_entry.id   AF-A0A1G3XS17-F1
#
_cell.length_a   1.000
_cell.length_b   1.000
_cell.length_c   1.000
_cell.angle_alpha   90.00
_cell.angle_beta   90.00
_cell.angle_gamma   90.00
#
_symmetry.space_group_name_H-M   'P 1'
#
loop_
_entity.id
_entity.type
_entity.pdbx_description
1 polymer ?
#
loop_
_entity_poly.entity_id
_entity_poly.type
_entity_poly.pdbx_seq_one_letter_code
_entity_poly.pdbx_strand_id
1 'polypeptide(L)' 'MEIKVVGNDIEKAIKTLKRKVQIDGLLKEVKMRSSYEKPSVKEKRKRAEARKKRAKAQKFRRF' A
#
# COMPACT_ATOMS: atom_id res chain seq x y z
N MET A 1 -8.83 2.57 -12.88
CA MET A 1 -8.05 1.35 -12.58
C MET A 1 -8.77 0.20 -13.26
N GLU A 2 -8.19 -0.36 -14.32
CA GLU A 2 -8.89 -1.33 -15.18
C GLU A 2 -8.16 -2.66 -15.22
N ILE A 3 -8.91 -3.75 -15.26
CA ILE A 3 -8.39 -5.13 -15.27
C ILE A 3 -9.16 -5.90 -16.32
N LYS A 4 -8.43 -6.36 -17.34
CA LYS A 4 -8.98 -7.21 -18.40
C LYS A 4 -9.04 -8.64 -17.88
N VAL A 5 -10.22 -9.26 -17.98
CA VAL A 5 -10.40 -10.68 -17.70
C VAL A 5 -10.06 -11.44 -18.98
N VAL A 6 -9.14 -12.40 -18.89
CA VAL A 6 -8.75 -13.24 -20.03
C VAL A 6 -9.16 -14.67 -19.69
N GLY A 7 -9.85 -15.37 -20.60
CA GLY A 7 -10.19 -16.79 -20.44
C GLY A 7 -11.32 -17.10 -19.45
N ASN A 8 -12.22 -16.16 -19.17
CA ASN A 8 -13.32 -16.31 -18.21
C ASN A 8 -12.88 -16.56 -16.74
N ASP A 9 -11.60 -16.39 -16.42
CA ASP A 9 -11.03 -16.58 -15.09
C ASP A 9 -11.27 -15.37 -14.16
N ILE A 10 -12.48 -15.27 -13.63
CA ILE A 10 -12.92 -14.16 -12.77
C ILE A 10 -12.13 -14.11 -11.45
N GLU A 11 -11.86 -15.24 -10.82
CA GLU A 11 -11.12 -15.29 -9.54
C GLU A 11 -9.71 -14.69 -9.67
N LYS A 12 -9.04 -14.97 -10.79
CA LYS A 12 -7.70 -14.46 -11.08
C LYS A 12 -7.74 -12.94 -11.29
N ALA A 13 -8.77 -12.43 -11.95
CA ALA A 13 -8.98 -11.00 -12.11
C ALA A 13 -9.22 -10.31 -10.75
N ILE A 14 -10.04 -10.89 -9.88
CA ILE A 14 -10.28 -10.37 -8.51
C ILE A 14 -9.00 -10.37 -7.69
N LYS A 15 -8.21 -11.44 -7.74
CA LYS A 15 -6.91 -11.53 -7.03
C LYS A 15 -5.94 -10.45 -7.51
N THR A 16 -5.90 -10.22 -8.83
CA THR A 16 -5.07 -9.18 -9.44
C THR A 16 -5.53 -7.79 -9.04
N LEU A 17 -6.84 -7.56 -9.00
CA LEU A 17 -7.44 -6.31 -8.51
C LEU A 17 -7.02 -6.03 -7.07
N LYS A 18 -7.24 -7.00 -6.19
CA LYS A 18 -6.90 -6.90 -4.78
C LYS A 18 -5.41 -6.57 -4.59
N ARG A 19 -4.52 -7.24 -5.31
CA ARG A 19 -3.08 -6.98 -5.24
C ARG A 19 -2.73 -5.60 -5.76
N LYS A 20 -3.33 -5.15 -6.85
CA LYS A 20 -3.07 -3.83 -7.43
C LYS A 20 -3.59 -2.71 -6.51
N VAL A 21 -4.76 -2.89 -5.86
CA VAL A 21 -5.31 -1.96 -4.86
C VAL A 21 -4.37 -1.85 -3.65
N GLN A 22 -3.78 -2.97 -3.24
CA GLN A 22 -2.81 -2.99 -2.14
C GLN A 22 -1.48 -2.32 -2.51
N ILE A 23 -1.01 -2.48 -3.75
CA ILE A 23 0.22 -1.85 -4.26
C ILE A 23 0.05 -0.34 -4.35
N ASP A 24 -1.07 0.12 -4.92
CA ASP A 24 -1.38 1.54 -5.07
C ASP A 24 -1.55 2.23 -3.69
N GLY A 25 -1.80 1.46 -2.62
CA GLY A 25 -1.90 1.99 -1.27
C GLY A 25 -3.15 2.85 -1.05
N LEU A 26 -4.12 2.77 -1.98
CA LEU A 26 -5.27 3.66 -2.07
C LEU A 26 -6.12 3.64 -0.78
N LEU A 27 -6.37 2.45 -0.22
CA LEU A 27 -7.07 2.30 1.06
C LEU A 27 -6.34 2.96 2.24
N LYS A 28 -5.01 2.94 2.20
CA LYS A 28 -4.17 3.56 3.23
C LYS A 28 -4.24 5.09 3.13
N GLU A 29 -4.24 5.63 1.92
CA GLU A 29 -4.40 7.06 1.69
C GLU A 29 -5.78 7.56 2.09
N VAL A 30 -6.84 6.85 1.75
CA VAL A 30 -8.21 7.20 2.16
C VAL A 30 -8.31 7.28 3.68
N LYS A 31 -7.77 6.30 4.40
CA LYS A 31 -7.73 6.30 5.87
C LYS A 31 -6.88 7.44 6.46
N MET A 32 -5.84 7.88 5.76
CA MET A 32 -5.01 9.00 6.20
C MET A 32 -5.64 10.36 5.93
N ARG A 33 -6.51 10.45 4.93
CA ARG A 33 -7.19 11.68 4.52
C ARG A 33 -8.59 11.82 5.14
N SER A 34 -9.11 10.80 5.80
CA SER A 34 -10.44 10.83 6.43
C SER A 34 -10.54 11.82 7.59
N SER A 35 -9.42 12.20 8.20
CA SER A 35 -9.38 13.18 9.29
C SER A 35 -8.12 14.04 9.21
N TYR A 36 -8.20 15.25 9.77
CA TYR A 36 -7.06 16.16 9.83
C TYR A 36 -5.97 15.62 10.75
N GLU A 37 -4.77 15.43 10.21
CA GLU A 37 -3.58 15.05 10.96
C GLU A 37 -2.72 16.31 11.20
N LYS A 38 -2.52 16.67 12.48
CA LYS A 38 -1.63 17.78 12.86
C LYS A 38 -0.24 17.60 12.22
N PRO A 39 0.44 18.68 11.81
CA PRO A 39 1.73 18.59 11.10
C PRO A 39 2.80 17.82 11.89
N SER A 40 2.88 18.02 13.21
CA SER A 40 3.81 17.27 14.07
C SER A 40 3.55 15.76 14.08
N VAL A 41 2.29 15.34 14.04
CA VAL A 41 1.90 13.92 14.00
C VAL A 41 2.24 13.32 12.63
N LYS A 42 1.97 14.08 11.55
CA LYS A 42 2.33 13.71 10.19
C LYS A 42 3.83 13.47 10.02
N GLU A 43 4.66 14.34 10.59
CA GLU A 43 6.12 14.16 10.59
C GLU A 43 6.56 12.90 11.33
N LYS A 44 6.04 12.68 12.56
CA LYS A 44 6.34 11.48 13.36
C LYS A 44 5.98 10.21 12.59
N ARG A 45 4.80 10.18 11.97
CA ARG A 45 4.33 9.05 11.15
C ARG A 45 5.24 8.81 9.94
N LYS A 46 5.57 9.86 9.17
CA LYS A 46 6.49 9.75 8.02
C LYS A 46 7.85 9.17 8.43
N ARG A 47 8.44 9.64 9.54
CA ARG A 47 9.72 9.12 10.06
C ARG A 47 9.60 7.63 10.44
N ALA A 48 8.53 7.25 11.12
CA ALA A 48 8.28 5.86 11.51
C ALA A 48 8.08 4.94 10.29
N GLU A 49 7.32 5.38 9.28
CA GLU A 49 7.12 4.63 8.04
C GLU A 49 8.41 4.45 7.24
N ALA A 50 9.23 5.49 7.14
CA ALA A 50 10.54 5.42 6.50
C ALA A 50 11.47 4.42 7.21
N ARG A 51 11.49 4.44 8.55
CA ARG A 51 12.27 3.49 9.36
C ARG A 51 11.80 2.05 9.11
N LYS A 52 10.49 1.80 9.11
CA LYS A 52 9.92 0.47 8.81
C LYS A 52 10.28 0.01 7.39
N LYS A 53 10.18 0.90 6.39
CA LYS A 53 10.54 0.59 4.99
C LYS A 53 12.02 0.20 4.87
N ARG A 54 12.92 0.96 5.51
CA ARG A 54 14.37 0.66 5.54
C ARG A 54 14.68 -0.65 6.24
N ALA A 55 14.07 -0.91 7.40
CA ALA A 55 14.26 -2.17 8.13
C ALA A 55 13.78 -3.38 7.31
N LYS A 56 12.63 -3.24 6.63
CA LYS A 56 12.11 -4.26 5.72
C LYS A 56 13.09 -4.52 4.58
N ALA A 57 13.57 -3.48 3.90
CA ALA A 57 14.53 -3.61 2.80
C ALA A 57 15.85 -4.27 3.24
N GLN A 58 16.38 -3.91 4.41
CA GLN A 58 17.58 -4.53 4.95
C GLN A 58 17.39 -6.02 5.27
N LYS A 59 16.22 -6.41 5.79
CA LYS A 59 15.91 -7.83 6.02
C LYS A 59 15.93 -8.63 4.72
N PHE A 60 15.40 -8.08 3.64
CA PHE A 60 15.41 -8.74 2.32
C PHE A 60 16.79 -8.76 1.66
N ARG A 61 17.71 -7.85 2.02
CA ARG A 61 19.09 -7.82 1.48
C ARG A 61 20.02 -8.86 2.13
N ARG A 62 19.59 -9.45 3.25
CA ARG A 62 20.38 -10.43 4.02
C ARG A 62 20.06 -11.88 3.63
N PHE A 63 19.02 -12.08 2.84
CA PHE A 63 18.70 -13.33 2.14
C PHE A 63 19.11 -13.18 0.68
#